data_AF-A0A965UVP0-F1
#
_entry.id   AF-A0A965UVP0-F1
#
_cell.length_a   1.000
_cell.length_b   1.000
_cell.length_c   1.000
_cell.angle_alpha   90.00
_cell.angle_beta   90.00
_cell.angle_gamma   90.00
#
_symmetry.space_group_name_H-M   'P 1'
#
loop_
_entity.id
_entity.type
_entity.pdbx_description
1 polymer ?
#
loop_
_entity_poly.entity_id
_entity_poly.type
_entity_poly.pdbx_seq_one_letter_code
_entity_poly.pdbx_strand_id
1 'polypeptide(L)'
;MKTKTKTKTKTKTAFPVVIEKNGYTVVLHSPSKATVSGGRLPEAVNVSHLLGEGDANPKTKKNKVPTMGLSLFPYNGIGFGNVCAFAKNCVVSCLAHQGQGPVPSVMGARVAKTVLWYLAREWFLRRLNHELATFRGKYGRRRTVGVRLNMFSDIPWEDYGVIDNHPGITFYDYTKNPRRVGDVRPNYWVTFSYDGTNEAEAVRHLREGKNVSVVFYLETDEAVCGKAAHRQPLPATWNGFEVIDGGATDWRPSDPWGVVIGLRLLARTYESREAGISSGFAQKIDTRLPILS
;
A
#
# COMPACT_ATOMS: atom_id res chain seq x y z
N MET A 1 49.19 7.83 -7.28
CA MET A 1 48.58 7.29 -6.04
C MET A 1 47.58 6.20 -6.42
N LYS A 2 47.84 4.94 -6.06
CA LYS A 2 46.91 3.82 -6.31
C LYS A 2 45.83 3.81 -5.22
N THR A 3 44.59 4.10 -5.58
CA THR A 3 43.43 3.99 -4.69
C THR A 3 43.13 2.51 -4.43
N LYS A 4 43.36 2.07 -3.18
CA LYS A 4 43.00 0.73 -2.71
C LYS A 4 41.47 0.61 -2.64
N THR A 5 40.88 -0.12 -3.56
CA THR A 5 39.49 -0.58 -3.49
C THR A 5 39.35 -1.51 -2.28
N LYS A 6 38.71 -1.03 -1.20
CA LYS A 6 38.34 -1.87 -0.05
C LYS A 6 37.26 -2.86 -0.52
N THR A 7 37.66 -4.09 -0.79
CA THR A 7 36.76 -5.24 -0.94
C THR A 7 36.00 -5.43 0.38
N LYS A 8 34.72 -5.03 0.42
CA LYS A 8 33.81 -5.41 1.52
C LYS A 8 33.65 -6.93 1.49
N THR A 9 34.31 -7.61 2.42
CA THR A 9 34.11 -9.03 2.70
C THR A 9 32.63 -9.25 3.04
N LYS A 10 31.87 -9.88 2.15
CA LYS A 10 30.50 -10.31 2.44
C LYS A 10 30.57 -11.43 3.48
N THR A 11 30.40 -11.11 4.77
CA THR A 11 30.17 -12.09 5.81
C THR A 11 28.91 -12.88 5.45
N LYS A 12 29.05 -14.16 5.14
CA LYS A 12 27.91 -15.07 4.97
C LYS A 12 27.23 -15.20 6.33
N THR A 13 26.01 -14.71 6.46
CA THR A 13 25.19 -14.95 7.65
C THR A 13 25.01 -16.46 7.82
N ALA A 14 25.43 -17.01 8.96
CA ALA A 14 25.15 -18.39 9.31
C ALA A 14 23.66 -18.53 9.65
N PHE A 15 23.01 -19.58 9.15
CA PHE A 15 21.61 -19.91 9.43
C PHE A 15 21.54 -21.23 10.22
N PRO A 16 20.52 -21.43 11.07
CA PRO A 16 19.41 -20.52 11.31
C PRO A 16 19.79 -19.31 12.18
N VAL A 17 19.07 -18.20 12.00
CA VAL A 17 19.12 -17.05 12.92
C VAL A 17 17.79 -16.98 13.65
N VAL A 18 17.82 -16.99 14.99
CA VAL A 18 16.64 -16.89 15.84
C VAL A 18 16.61 -15.52 16.52
N ILE A 19 15.46 -14.85 16.47
CA ILE A 19 15.24 -13.53 17.07
C ILE A 19 13.96 -13.60 17.88
N GLU A 20 14.06 -13.35 19.19
CA GLU A 20 12.91 -13.31 20.10
C GLU A 20 12.76 -11.89 20.65
N LYS A 21 11.64 -11.24 20.31
CA LYS A 21 11.37 -9.87 20.74
C LYS A 21 9.89 -9.55 20.68
N ASN A 22 9.39 -8.77 21.65
CA ASN A 22 8.00 -8.30 21.71
C ASN A 22 6.96 -9.43 21.63
N GLY A 23 7.27 -10.60 22.20
CA GLY A 23 6.40 -11.78 22.19
C GLY A 23 6.37 -12.56 20.86
N TYR A 24 7.19 -12.17 19.88
CA TYR A 24 7.35 -12.91 18.62
C TYR A 24 8.69 -13.63 18.57
N THR A 25 8.68 -14.80 17.92
CA THR A 25 9.88 -15.54 17.54
C THR A 25 9.99 -15.53 16.03
N VAL A 26 11.14 -15.06 15.51
CA VAL A 26 11.50 -15.09 14.09
C VAL A 26 12.63 -16.09 13.93
N VAL A 27 12.43 -17.09 13.07
CA VAL A 27 13.46 -18.04 12.67
C VAL A 27 13.75 -17.82 11.19
N LEU A 28 14.94 -17.30 10.88
CA LEU A 28 15.44 -17.23 9.51
C LEU A 28 16.14 -18.55 9.22
N HIS A 29 15.56 -19.39 8.36
CA HIS A 29 16.11 -20.71 8.00
C HIS A 29 17.14 -20.62 6.89
N SER A 30 16.96 -19.65 5.98
CA SER A 30 17.83 -19.41 4.84
C SER A 30 17.64 -17.98 4.31
N PRO A 31 18.38 -17.53 3.28
CA PRO A 31 18.13 -16.23 2.63
C PRO A 31 16.73 -16.07 2.02
N SER A 32 15.96 -17.15 1.85
CA SER A 32 14.66 -17.15 1.18
C SER A 32 13.51 -17.74 2.01
N LYS A 33 13.79 -18.28 3.20
CA LYS A 33 12.78 -18.91 4.05
C LYS A 33 12.91 -18.42 5.49
N ALA A 34 11.79 -17.94 6.03
CA ALA A 34 11.66 -17.58 7.44
C ALA A 34 10.36 -18.18 8.02
N THR A 35 10.30 -18.30 9.33
CA THR A 35 9.09 -18.61 10.09
C THR A 35 8.91 -17.55 11.16
N VAL A 36 7.67 -17.10 11.36
CA VAL A 36 7.30 -16.18 12.45
C VAL A 36 6.21 -16.84 13.29
N SER A 37 6.37 -16.83 14.60
CA SER A 37 5.38 -17.35 15.56
C SER A 37 5.24 -16.41 16.76
N GLY A 38 4.22 -16.66 17.60
CA GLY A 38 3.95 -15.88 18.80
C GLY A 38 3.19 -14.58 18.53
N GLY A 39 3.09 -13.74 19.57
CA GLY A 39 2.33 -12.51 19.56
C GLY A 39 0.86 -12.73 19.17
N ARG A 40 0.41 -12.11 18.09
CA ARG A 40 -0.97 -12.25 17.58
C ARG A 40 -1.18 -13.39 16.58
N LEU A 41 -0.13 -14.13 16.26
CA LEU A 41 -0.24 -15.24 15.32
C LEU A 41 -0.82 -16.45 16.06
N PRO A 42 -1.98 -16.99 15.66
CA PRO A 42 -2.55 -18.18 16.29
C PRO A 42 -1.71 -19.43 16.02
N GLU A 43 -0.95 -19.43 14.92
CA GLU A 43 -0.05 -20.50 14.51
C GLU A 43 1.20 -19.91 13.85
N ALA A 44 2.26 -20.73 13.75
CA ALA A 44 3.49 -20.31 13.09
C ALA A 44 3.26 -20.10 11.58
N VAL A 45 3.71 -18.96 11.05
CA VAL A 45 3.57 -18.60 9.64
C VAL A 45 4.91 -18.73 8.94
N ASN A 46 4.96 -19.59 7.92
CA ASN A 46 6.10 -19.68 7.02
C ASN A 46 6.04 -18.57 5.98
N VAL A 47 7.15 -17.84 5.84
CA VAL A 47 7.31 -16.77 4.85
C VAL A 47 8.42 -17.14 3.88
N SER A 48 8.01 -17.53 2.68
CA SER A 48 8.89 -17.70 1.52
C SER A 48 8.73 -16.58 0.50
N HIS A 49 7.62 -15.83 0.53
CA HIS A 49 7.36 -14.73 -0.40
C HIS A 49 6.86 -13.47 0.30
N LEU A 50 7.37 -12.31 -0.10
CA LEU A 50 6.92 -11.01 0.39
C LEU A 50 5.86 -10.40 -0.53
N LEU A 51 6.10 -10.42 -1.83
CA LEU A 51 5.21 -9.87 -2.85
C LEU A 51 4.08 -10.87 -3.22
N GLY A 52 2.90 -10.32 -3.48
CA GLY A 52 1.78 -11.05 -4.10
C GLY A 52 1.62 -10.65 -5.56
N GLU A 53 1.38 -11.64 -6.44
CA GLU A 53 1.07 -11.41 -7.85
C GLU A 53 -0.37 -10.90 -8.04
N GLY A 54 -0.57 -10.11 -9.10
CA GLY A 54 -1.79 -9.39 -9.37
C GLY A 54 -3.07 -10.24 -9.39
N ASP A 55 -2.98 -11.50 -9.80
CA ASP A 55 -4.14 -12.42 -9.87
C ASP A 55 -4.64 -12.87 -8.49
N ALA A 56 -3.76 -12.87 -7.48
CA ALA A 56 -4.11 -13.19 -6.09
C ALA A 56 -4.56 -11.95 -5.29
N ASN A 57 -4.42 -10.73 -5.84
CA ASN A 57 -4.80 -9.48 -5.19
C ASN A 57 -5.85 -8.73 -6.02
N PRO A 58 -7.13 -8.69 -5.58
CA PRO A 58 -8.23 -8.06 -6.33
C PRO A 58 -7.98 -6.62 -6.76
N LYS A 59 -7.12 -5.87 -6.04
CA LYS A 59 -6.78 -4.48 -6.36
C LYS A 59 -5.99 -4.36 -7.66
N THR A 60 -5.00 -5.23 -7.85
CA THR A 60 -4.06 -5.19 -8.98
C THR A 60 -4.50 -6.07 -10.14
N LYS A 61 -5.46 -6.98 -9.92
CA LYS A 61 -6.04 -7.84 -10.96
C LYS A 61 -6.65 -7.05 -12.12
N LYS A 62 -7.10 -5.82 -11.88
CA LYS A 62 -7.69 -4.93 -12.88
C LYS A 62 -6.66 -4.21 -13.76
N ASN A 63 -5.37 -4.29 -13.42
CA ASN A 63 -4.32 -3.57 -14.16
C ASN A 63 -3.99 -4.32 -15.46
N LYS A 64 -3.90 -3.58 -16.58
CA LYS A 64 -3.34 -4.11 -17.85
C LYS A 64 -1.82 -4.33 -17.74
N VAL A 65 -1.17 -3.55 -16.87
CA VAL A 65 0.26 -3.65 -16.55
C VAL A 65 0.45 -4.74 -15.49
N PRO A 66 1.33 -5.74 -15.73
CA PRO A 66 1.65 -6.74 -14.71
C PRO A 66 2.12 -6.05 -13.45
N THR A 67 1.45 -6.35 -12.34
CA THR A 67 1.68 -5.64 -11.09
C THR A 67 1.87 -6.63 -9.93
N MET A 68 2.86 -6.36 -9.09
CA MET A 68 3.01 -7.02 -7.78
C MET A 68 2.74 -6.04 -6.64
N GLY A 69 2.31 -6.57 -5.50
CA GLY A 69 2.04 -5.78 -4.31
C GLY A 69 2.66 -6.35 -3.05
N LEU A 70 3.07 -5.47 -2.14
CA LEU A 70 3.43 -5.84 -0.77
C LEU A 70 2.30 -5.46 0.19
N SER A 71 1.75 -6.45 0.89
CA SER A 71 0.74 -6.23 1.93
C SER A 71 1.36 -6.49 3.29
N LEU A 72 1.56 -5.41 4.06
CA LEU A 72 1.91 -5.45 5.47
C LEU A 72 0.64 -5.33 6.33
N PHE A 73 0.74 -5.77 7.58
CA PHE A 73 -0.29 -5.50 8.58
C PHE A 73 -0.25 -4.01 8.94
N PRO A 74 -1.38 -3.29 8.82
CA PRO A 74 -1.40 -1.83 8.83
C PRO A 74 -1.11 -1.23 10.21
N TYR A 75 -0.76 0.05 10.20
CA TYR A 75 -0.63 0.91 11.39
C TYR A 75 0.33 0.32 12.43
N ASN A 76 0.01 0.46 13.71
CA ASN A 76 0.71 -0.17 14.82
C ASN A 76 0.15 -1.57 15.15
N GLY A 77 -0.53 -2.18 14.19
CA GLY A 77 -1.41 -3.31 14.45
C GLY A 77 -0.71 -4.54 15.03
N ILE A 78 0.58 -4.76 14.80
CA ILE A 78 1.30 -5.91 15.38
C ILE A 78 1.68 -5.74 16.86
N GLY A 79 1.37 -4.59 17.47
CA GLY A 79 1.67 -4.27 18.87
C GLY A 79 2.99 -3.55 19.10
N PHE A 80 3.82 -3.37 18.07
CA PHE A 80 5.03 -2.54 18.11
C PHE A 80 5.37 -2.00 16.72
N GLY A 81 6.06 -0.85 16.69
CA GLY A 81 6.30 -0.10 15.45
C GLY A 81 5.01 0.47 14.85
N ASN A 82 5.14 1.23 13.78
CA ASN A 82 4.01 1.76 13.01
C ASN A 82 4.38 1.89 11.53
N VAL A 83 3.73 1.12 10.66
CA VAL A 83 4.02 1.15 9.20
C VAL A 83 3.27 2.24 8.44
N CYS A 84 2.36 2.99 9.08
CA CYS A 84 1.72 4.17 8.51
C CYS A 84 1.59 5.31 9.52
N ALA A 85 2.70 6.01 9.75
CA ALA A 85 2.84 7.05 10.77
C ALA A 85 1.86 8.24 10.63
N PHE A 86 1.38 8.51 9.41
CA PHE A 86 0.44 9.61 9.12
C PHE A 86 -1.03 9.16 9.07
N ALA A 87 -1.33 7.91 9.41
CA ALA A 87 -2.71 7.42 9.42
C ALA A 87 -3.50 8.07 10.57
N LYS A 88 -4.61 8.75 10.25
CA LYS A 88 -5.60 9.18 11.22
C LYS A 88 -6.94 8.48 10.93
N ASN A 89 -7.91 9.15 10.34
CA ASN A 89 -9.27 8.59 10.20
C ASN A 89 -9.33 7.32 9.34
N CYS A 90 -8.37 7.12 8.43
CA CYS A 90 -8.34 5.89 7.62
C CYS A 90 -8.14 4.60 8.44
N VAL A 91 -7.73 4.69 9.72
CA VAL A 91 -7.60 3.50 10.58
C VAL A 91 -8.96 2.89 10.92
N VAL A 92 -10.01 3.71 11.06
CA VAL A 92 -11.34 3.27 11.51
C VAL A 92 -12.02 2.38 10.48
N SER A 93 -11.77 2.64 9.20
CA SER A 93 -12.35 1.96 8.05
C SER A 93 -11.29 1.27 7.20
N CYS A 94 -10.15 0.92 7.80
CA CYS A 94 -8.97 0.46 7.07
C CYS A 94 -9.30 -0.69 6.12
N LEU A 95 -9.01 -0.48 4.83
CA LEU A 95 -9.30 -1.46 3.77
C LEU A 95 -8.56 -2.79 3.97
N ALA A 96 -7.52 -2.83 4.81
CA ALA A 96 -6.83 -4.07 5.17
C ALA A 96 -7.75 -5.08 5.90
N HIS A 97 -8.81 -4.60 6.56
CA HIS A 97 -9.78 -5.43 7.29
C HIS A 97 -11.06 -5.67 6.48
N GLN A 98 -11.12 -5.22 5.24
CA GLN A 98 -12.27 -5.37 4.36
C GLN A 98 -12.04 -6.48 3.32
N GLY A 99 -13.10 -6.99 2.70
CA GLY A 99 -13.02 -8.03 1.66
C GLY A 99 -12.35 -9.31 2.17
N GLN A 100 -11.27 -9.75 1.51
CA GLN A 100 -10.47 -10.91 1.94
C GLN A 100 -9.51 -10.60 3.11
N GLY A 101 -9.47 -9.36 3.58
CA GLY A 101 -8.63 -8.93 4.69
C GLY A 101 -8.76 -9.77 5.97
N PRO A 102 -9.98 -10.10 6.43
CA PRO A 102 -10.21 -10.90 7.65
C PRO A 102 -9.88 -12.39 7.54
N VAL A 103 -9.51 -12.90 6.36
CA VAL A 103 -9.16 -14.32 6.21
C VAL A 103 -7.92 -14.61 7.06
N PRO A 104 -7.94 -15.60 7.98
CA PRO A 104 -6.86 -15.82 8.94
C PRO A 104 -5.48 -15.99 8.31
N SER A 105 -5.37 -16.74 7.20
CA SER A 105 -4.12 -16.93 6.47
C SER A 105 -3.57 -15.63 5.86
N VAL A 106 -4.45 -14.76 5.35
CA VAL A 106 -4.08 -13.45 4.80
C VAL A 106 -3.61 -12.52 5.91
N MET A 107 -4.31 -12.48 7.04
CA MET A 107 -3.90 -11.70 8.20
C MET A 107 -2.56 -12.18 8.76
N GLY A 108 -2.42 -13.49 8.98
CA GLY A 108 -1.19 -14.10 9.48
C GLY A 108 0.01 -13.78 8.60
N ALA A 109 -0.14 -13.89 7.28
CA ALA A 109 0.90 -13.52 6.33
C ALA A 109 1.29 -12.04 6.43
N ARG A 110 0.32 -11.12 6.56
CA ARG A 110 0.58 -9.68 6.73
C ARG A 110 1.30 -9.39 8.05
N VAL A 111 0.88 -10.01 9.15
CA VAL A 111 1.51 -9.88 10.47
C VAL A 111 2.95 -10.37 10.40
N ALA A 112 3.18 -11.57 9.90
CA ALA A 112 4.53 -12.16 9.80
C ALA A 112 5.46 -11.29 8.95
N LYS A 113 4.99 -10.75 7.82
CA LYS A 113 5.76 -9.82 6.98
C LYS A 113 6.09 -8.51 7.72
N THR A 114 5.14 -7.93 8.46
CA THR A 114 5.41 -6.72 9.27
C THR A 114 6.39 -7.01 10.41
N VAL A 115 6.30 -8.16 11.07
CA VAL A 115 7.27 -8.56 12.11
C VAL A 115 8.66 -8.71 11.51
N LEU A 116 8.80 -9.37 10.35
CA LEU A 116 10.08 -9.47 9.65
C LEU A 116 10.63 -8.10 9.24
N TRP A 117 9.77 -7.16 8.84
CA TRP A 117 10.19 -5.79 8.54
C TRP A 117 10.87 -5.11 9.76
N TYR A 118 10.33 -5.27 10.96
CA TYR A 118 10.90 -4.64 12.15
C TYR A 118 12.05 -5.43 12.79
N LEU A 119 11.93 -6.75 12.88
CA LEU A 119 12.86 -7.58 13.63
C LEU A 119 13.99 -8.16 12.76
N ALA A 120 13.78 -8.29 11.44
CA ALA A 120 14.72 -8.90 10.51
C ALA A 120 14.86 -8.08 9.21
N ARG A 121 14.93 -6.75 9.33
CA ARG A 121 14.88 -5.80 8.20
C ARG A 121 15.87 -6.08 7.08
N GLU A 122 17.11 -6.46 7.39
CA GLU A 122 18.08 -6.79 6.35
C GLU A 122 17.68 -8.02 5.54
N TRP A 123 17.17 -9.06 6.20
CA TRP A 123 16.65 -10.25 5.53
C TRP A 123 15.45 -9.88 4.66
N PHE A 124 14.53 -9.07 5.20
CA PHE A 124 13.35 -8.58 4.49
C PHE A 124 13.74 -7.83 3.21
N LEU A 125 14.65 -6.84 3.32
CA LEU A 125 15.12 -6.06 2.17
C LEU A 125 15.84 -6.91 1.13
N ARG A 126 16.67 -7.88 1.56
CA ARG A 126 17.32 -8.83 0.62
C ARG A 126 16.28 -9.66 -0.12
N ARG A 127 15.28 -10.18 0.58
CA ARG A 127 14.22 -10.99 -0.03
C ARG A 127 13.37 -10.15 -1.00
N LEU A 128 12.97 -8.95 -0.59
CA LEU A 128 12.20 -8.03 -1.42
C LEU A 128 12.95 -7.68 -2.71
N ASN A 129 14.23 -7.29 -2.61
CA ASN A 129 15.05 -6.97 -3.78
C ASN A 129 15.20 -8.16 -4.73
N HIS A 130 15.36 -9.37 -4.20
CA HIS A 130 15.43 -10.58 -5.03
C HIS A 130 14.11 -10.86 -5.77
N GLU A 131 12.96 -10.72 -5.09
CA GLU A 131 11.64 -10.90 -5.71
C GLU A 131 11.35 -9.85 -6.79
N LEU A 132 11.71 -8.58 -6.55
CA LEU A 132 11.59 -7.50 -7.54
C LEU A 132 12.44 -7.78 -8.78
N ALA A 133 13.70 -8.19 -8.60
CA ALA A 133 14.58 -8.55 -9.72
C ALA A 133 14.02 -9.74 -10.52
N THR A 134 13.49 -10.74 -9.83
CA THR A 134 12.87 -11.92 -10.44
C THR A 134 11.62 -11.55 -11.23
N PHE A 135 10.76 -10.72 -10.65
CA PHE A 135 9.57 -10.19 -11.31
C PHE A 135 9.93 -9.42 -12.58
N ARG A 136 10.91 -8.51 -12.51
CA ARG A 136 11.42 -7.80 -13.69
C ARG A 136 11.97 -8.76 -14.74
N GLY A 137 12.70 -9.79 -14.34
CA GLY A 137 13.23 -10.83 -15.23
C GLY A 137 12.12 -11.59 -15.97
N LYS A 138 11.04 -11.97 -15.27
CA LYS A 138 9.90 -12.74 -15.82
C LYS A 138 9.21 -12.05 -17.01
N TYR A 139 9.10 -10.72 -17.00
CA TYR A 139 8.40 -9.95 -18.04
C TYR A 139 9.32 -9.36 -19.12
N GLY A 140 10.63 -9.60 -19.02
CA GLY A 140 11.63 -9.09 -19.96
C GLY A 140 11.85 -7.57 -19.89
N ARG A 141 12.92 -7.08 -20.54
CA ARG A 141 13.32 -5.65 -20.48
C ARG A 141 12.39 -4.68 -21.22
N ARG A 142 11.52 -5.17 -22.10
CA ARG A 142 10.74 -4.33 -23.02
C ARG A 142 9.31 -3.98 -22.53
N ARG A 143 8.84 -4.64 -21.47
CA ARG A 143 7.48 -4.41 -20.95
C ARG A 143 7.52 -3.56 -19.68
N THR A 144 6.61 -2.60 -19.55
CA THR A 144 6.39 -1.91 -18.27
C THR A 144 5.85 -2.89 -17.23
N VAL A 145 6.40 -2.86 -16.02
CA VAL A 145 5.90 -3.61 -14.87
C VAL A 145 5.69 -2.66 -13.71
N GLY A 146 4.59 -2.89 -12.98
CA GLY A 146 4.17 -2.06 -11.86
C GLY A 146 4.48 -2.73 -10.52
N VAL A 147 4.82 -1.95 -9.51
CA VAL A 147 4.87 -2.45 -8.12
C VAL A 147 4.28 -1.41 -7.16
N ARG A 148 3.37 -1.88 -6.31
CA ARG A 148 2.82 -1.09 -5.20
C ARG A 148 3.20 -1.70 -3.87
N LEU A 149 4.20 -1.11 -3.21
CA LEU A 149 4.77 -1.65 -1.97
C LEU A 149 3.94 -1.25 -0.74
N ASN A 150 3.22 -0.14 -0.82
CA ASN A 150 2.30 0.36 0.20
C ASN A 150 0.85 0.01 -0.14
N MET A 151 0.52 -1.30 -0.11
CA MET A 151 -0.89 -1.74 -0.23
C MET A 151 -1.72 -1.33 0.99
N PHE A 152 -1.13 -1.46 2.18
CA PHE A 152 -1.73 -1.17 3.50
C PHE A 152 -0.72 -0.60 4.51
N SER A 153 0.37 -0.03 4.01
CA SER A 153 1.40 0.67 4.78
C SER A 153 1.65 2.04 4.15
N ASP A 154 2.59 2.80 4.69
CA ASP A 154 3.03 4.10 4.18
C ASP A 154 4.55 4.27 4.47
N ILE A 155 5.34 3.27 4.09
CA ILE A 155 6.80 3.24 4.29
C ILE A 155 7.49 4.01 3.15
N PRO A 156 8.44 4.91 3.44
CA PRO A 156 9.24 5.60 2.41
C PRO A 156 10.30 4.66 1.84
N TRP A 157 9.91 3.80 0.91
CA TRP A 157 10.77 2.76 0.33
C TRP A 157 12.01 3.30 -0.39
N GLU A 158 11.95 4.56 -0.84
CA GLU A 158 13.05 5.29 -1.43
C GLU A 158 14.22 5.52 -0.46
N ASP A 159 13.96 5.56 0.85
CA ASP A 159 15.00 5.73 1.88
C ASP A 159 15.75 4.42 2.18
N TYR A 160 15.23 3.29 1.70
CA TYR A 160 15.82 1.97 1.89
C TYR A 160 16.53 1.44 0.65
N GLY A 161 16.72 2.30 -0.37
CA GLY A 161 17.35 1.94 -1.65
C GLY A 161 16.55 0.94 -2.47
N VAL A 162 15.29 0.63 -2.11
CA VAL A 162 14.46 -0.33 -2.85
C VAL A 162 14.13 0.24 -4.22
N ILE A 163 13.75 1.50 -4.31
CA ILE A 163 13.33 2.12 -5.57
C ILE A 163 14.51 2.24 -6.54
N ASP A 164 15.64 2.79 -6.04
CA ASP A 164 16.82 3.10 -6.85
C ASP A 164 17.54 1.84 -7.36
N ASN A 165 17.43 0.71 -6.65
CA ASN A 165 18.00 -0.57 -7.07
C ASN A 165 17.23 -1.24 -8.23
N HIS A 166 16.01 -0.77 -8.55
CA HIS A 166 15.15 -1.36 -9.58
C HIS A 166 14.63 -0.31 -10.58
N PRO A 167 15.51 0.42 -11.30
CA PRO A 167 15.11 1.48 -12.22
C PRO A 167 14.24 0.99 -13.39
N GLY A 168 14.27 -0.31 -13.69
CA GLY A 168 13.42 -0.95 -14.71
C GLY A 168 12.02 -1.33 -14.24
N ILE A 169 11.65 -1.00 -13.00
CA ILE A 169 10.31 -1.19 -12.42
C ILE A 169 9.73 0.18 -12.18
N THR A 170 8.46 0.36 -12.55
CA THR A 170 7.70 1.55 -12.17
C THR A 170 6.96 1.28 -10.87
N PHE A 171 7.33 2.01 -9.83
CA PHE A 171 6.69 1.95 -8.54
C PHE A 171 5.58 2.99 -8.46
N TYR A 172 4.53 2.66 -7.73
CA TYR A 172 3.51 3.64 -7.38
C TYR A 172 2.89 3.32 -6.04
N ASP A 173 2.58 4.35 -5.25
CA ASP A 173 1.99 4.20 -3.93
C ASP A 173 1.07 5.36 -3.57
N TYR A 174 0.44 5.25 -2.41
CA TYR A 174 -0.34 6.31 -1.77
C TYR A 174 0.35 6.74 -0.49
N THR A 175 0.22 8.01 -0.12
CA THR A 175 0.75 8.51 1.16
C THR A 175 -0.18 9.50 1.84
N LYS A 176 -0.10 9.60 3.16
CA LYS A 176 -0.65 10.75 3.92
C LYS A 176 0.43 11.75 4.35
N ASN A 177 1.69 11.47 4.02
CA ASN A 177 2.79 12.39 4.28
C ASN A 177 2.84 13.49 3.20
N PRO A 178 2.59 14.77 3.54
CA PRO A 178 2.54 15.86 2.56
C PRO A 178 3.91 16.20 1.94
N ARG A 179 5.00 15.59 2.44
CA ARG A 179 6.36 15.78 1.92
C ARG A 179 6.76 14.73 0.89
N ARG A 180 5.92 13.73 0.61
CA ARG A 180 6.26 12.56 -0.22
C ARG A 180 5.27 12.33 -1.37
N VAL A 181 4.97 13.38 -2.14
CA VAL A 181 3.89 13.39 -3.15
C VAL A 181 4.40 13.77 -4.53
N GLY A 182 3.94 13.06 -5.56
CA GLY A 182 4.32 13.23 -6.96
C GLY A 182 5.45 12.28 -7.37
N ASP A 183 6.35 12.76 -8.23
CA ASP A 183 7.57 12.05 -8.63
C ASP A 183 8.63 12.07 -7.52
N VAL A 184 8.51 11.12 -6.59
CA VAL A 184 9.45 10.99 -5.46
C VAL A 184 10.82 10.49 -5.95
N ARG A 185 10.83 9.68 -7.02
CA ARG A 185 11.99 9.27 -7.81
C ARG A 185 11.57 9.15 -9.28
N PRO A 186 12.51 9.11 -10.25
CA PRO A 186 12.17 9.01 -11.69
C PRO A 186 11.29 7.81 -12.07
N ASN A 187 11.32 6.73 -11.28
CA ASN A 187 10.50 5.53 -11.48
C ASN A 187 9.52 5.30 -10.33
N TYR A 188 9.16 6.33 -9.54
CA TYR A 188 8.28 6.19 -8.38
C TYR A 188 7.30 7.35 -8.22
N TRP A 189 6.02 7.05 -8.48
CA TRP A 189 4.92 8.00 -8.34
C TRP A 189 4.16 7.79 -7.03
N VAL A 190 3.96 8.84 -6.24
CA VAL A 190 3.20 8.75 -4.99
C VAL A 190 2.00 9.70 -4.99
N THR A 191 0.80 9.14 -4.90
CA THR A 191 -0.47 9.89 -4.84
C THR A 191 -0.78 10.29 -3.40
N PHE A 192 -1.12 11.56 -3.16
CA PHE A 192 -1.51 11.98 -1.81
C PHE A 192 -2.90 11.44 -1.47
N SER A 193 -3.10 10.96 -0.25
CA SER A 193 -4.35 10.38 0.21
C SER A 193 -5.01 11.32 1.20
N TYR A 194 -6.14 11.88 0.78
CA TYR A 194 -7.04 12.58 1.69
C TYR A 194 -7.58 11.62 2.76
N ASP A 195 -7.78 12.12 3.97
CA ASP A 195 -8.28 11.33 5.10
C ASP A 195 -9.30 12.05 5.99
N GLY A 196 -9.77 13.22 5.60
CA GLY A 196 -10.68 14.03 6.43
C GLY A 196 -9.97 15.10 7.26
N THR A 197 -8.67 14.95 7.53
CA THR A 197 -7.93 15.89 8.41
C THR A 197 -6.88 16.72 7.67
N ASN A 198 -6.71 16.50 6.37
CA ASN A 198 -5.60 17.00 5.57
C ASN A 198 -6.06 17.70 4.28
N GLU A 199 -7.24 18.34 4.31
CA GLU A 199 -7.82 19.01 3.14
C GLU A 199 -6.92 20.12 2.59
N ALA A 200 -6.38 20.97 3.46
CA ALA A 200 -5.50 22.06 3.04
C ALA A 200 -4.28 21.56 2.26
N GLU A 201 -3.69 20.44 2.71
CA GLU A 201 -2.57 19.79 2.02
C GLU A 201 -3.00 19.15 0.70
N ALA A 202 -4.18 18.50 0.68
CA ALA A 202 -4.74 17.94 -0.55
C ALA A 202 -4.96 19.03 -1.62
N VAL A 203 -5.65 20.11 -1.27
CA VAL A 203 -5.92 21.23 -2.19
C VAL A 203 -4.61 21.90 -2.63
N ARG A 204 -3.63 22.07 -1.73
CA ARG A 204 -2.30 22.57 -2.07
C ARG A 204 -1.63 21.69 -3.13
N HIS A 205 -1.61 20.38 -2.94
CA HIS A 205 -1.01 19.44 -3.89
C HIS A 205 -1.72 19.43 -5.25
N LEU A 206 -3.05 19.52 -5.28
CA LEU A 206 -3.80 19.66 -6.53
C LEU A 206 -3.42 20.93 -7.29
N ARG A 207 -3.28 22.07 -6.59
CA ARG A 207 -2.79 23.33 -7.19
C ARG A 207 -1.36 23.25 -7.70
N GLU A 208 -0.53 22.39 -7.11
CA GLU A 208 0.82 22.07 -7.58
C GLU A 208 0.83 21.08 -8.77
N GLY A 209 -0.33 20.66 -9.28
CA GLY A 209 -0.43 19.69 -10.38
C GLY A 209 -0.21 18.23 -9.95
N LYS A 210 -0.28 17.91 -8.65
CA LYS A 210 -0.13 16.55 -8.13
C LYS A 210 -1.50 15.90 -7.90
N ASN A 211 -1.53 14.57 -7.96
CA ASN A 211 -2.76 13.81 -7.79
C ASN A 211 -3.09 13.57 -6.31
N VAL A 212 -4.39 13.63 -5.99
CA VAL A 212 -4.93 13.35 -4.66
C VAL A 212 -6.02 12.29 -4.76
N SER A 213 -5.99 11.25 -3.93
CA SER A 213 -7.10 10.32 -3.80
C SER A 213 -8.07 10.74 -2.70
N VAL A 214 -9.36 10.74 -3.02
CA VAL A 214 -10.45 11.09 -2.10
C VAL A 214 -11.47 9.96 -2.10
N VAL A 215 -11.92 9.54 -0.92
CA VAL A 215 -12.98 8.54 -0.77
C VAL A 215 -14.32 9.25 -0.67
N PHE A 216 -15.30 8.83 -1.45
CA PHE A 216 -16.64 9.41 -1.51
C PHE A 216 -17.71 8.41 -1.07
N TYR A 217 -18.81 8.93 -0.56
CA TYR A 217 -20.02 8.16 -0.30
C TYR A 217 -21.26 8.94 -0.74
N LEU A 218 -22.26 8.21 -1.23
CA LEU A 218 -23.58 8.77 -1.47
C LEU A 218 -24.44 8.56 -0.22
N GLU A 219 -25.11 9.61 0.23
CA GLU A 219 -26.15 9.49 1.26
C GLU A 219 -27.50 9.26 0.57
N THR A 220 -28.05 8.08 0.79
CA THR A 220 -29.34 7.61 0.27
C THR A 220 -30.07 6.90 1.39
N ASP A 221 -31.40 6.87 1.34
CA ASP A 221 -32.23 6.11 2.29
C ASP A 221 -31.88 4.61 2.27
N GLU A 222 -31.42 4.10 1.14
CA GLU A 222 -30.80 2.78 1.01
C GLU A 222 -29.27 2.90 1.10
N ALA A 223 -28.72 2.80 2.31
CA ALA A 223 -27.28 2.71 2.48
C ALA A 223 -26.72 1.50 1.70
N VAL A 224 -25.58 1.68 1.01
CA VAL A 224 -24.92 0.59 0.27
C VAL A 224 -23.60 0.18 0.91
N CYS A 225 -23.49 -1.09 1.28
CA CYS A 225 -22.26 -1.72 1.74
C CYS A 225 -21.87 -2.92 0.86
N GLY A 226 -20.73 -3.55 1.14
CA GLY A 226 -20.28 -4.74 0.42
C GLY A 226 -20.09 -4.49 -1.08
N LYS A 227 -20.53 -5.44 -1.93
CA LYS A 227 -20.34 -5.34 -3.40
C LYS A 227 -21.12 -4.17 -4.01
N ALA A 228 -22.28 -3.81 -3.44
CA ALA A 228 -23.11 -2.74 -3.96
C ALA A 228 -22.42 -1.37 -3.87
N ALA A 229 -21.52 -1.19 -2.90
CA ALA A 229 -20.74 0.04 -2.73
C ALA A 229 -19.89 0.39 -3.96
N HIS A 230 -19.54 -0.58 -4.82
CA HIS A 230 -18.84 -0.32 -6.08
C HIS A 230 -19.68 0.38 -7.15
N ARG A 231 -21.01 0.40 -7.00
CA ARG A 231 -21.93 1.03 -7.96
C ARG A 231 -22.31 2.46 -7.57
N GLN A 232 -21.81 2.96 -6.44
CA GLN A 232 -22.04 4.34 -6.04
C GLN A 232 -21.49 5.28 -7.13
N PRO A 233 -22.17 6.39 -7.43
CA PRO A 233 -21.61 7.39 -8.32
C PRO A 233 -20.37 8.03 -7.67
N LEU A 234 -19.63 8.79 -8.46
CA LEU A 234 -18.59 9.70 -8.02
C LEU A 234 -18.97 11.11 -8.47
N PRO A 235 -18.62 12.17 -7.72
CA PRO A 235 -18.82 13.54 -8.20
C PRO A 235 -17.88 13.80 -9.38
N ALA A 236 -18.26 14.68 -10.32
CA ALA A 236 -17.39 15.08 -11.42
C ALA A 236 -16.23 15.99 -10.97
N THR A 237 -16.41 16.70 -9.85
CA THR A 237 -15.40 17.60 -9.27
C THR A 237 -15.34 17.53 -7.75
N TRP A 238 -14.18 17.82 -7.18
CA TRP A 238 -14.00 18.07 -5.74
C TRP A 238 -13.06 19.26 -5.54
N ASN A 239 -13.49 20.27 -4.77
CA ASN A 239 -12.77 21.54 -4.62
C ASN A 239 -12.43 22.24 -5.96
N GLY A 240 -13.28 22.07 -6.98
CA GLY A 240 -13.09 22.64 -8.33
C GLY A 240 -12.13 21.85 -9.23
N PHE A 241 -11.54 20.76 -8.74
CA PHE A 241 -10.67 19.88 -9.53
C PHE A 241 -11.46 18.72 -10.12
N GLU A 242 -11.09 18.31 -11.34
CA GLU A 242 -11.64 17.12 -12.00
C GLU A 242 -11.44 15.87 -11.14
N VAL A 243 -12.50 15.05 -11.05
CA VAL A 243 -12.45 13.73 -10.43
C VAL A 243 -12.44 12.68 -11.53
N ILE A 244 -11.59 11.66 -11.39
CA ILE A 244 -11.58 10.48 -12.25
C ILE A 244 -11.89 9.21 -11.43
N ASP A 245 -12.38 8.15 -12.07
CA ASP A 245 -12.71 6.89 -11.37
C ASP A 245 -11.45 6.06 -11.04
N GLY A 246 -10.99 6.13 -9.79
CA GLY A 246 -9.89 5.33 -9.27
C GLY A 246 -10.22 3.84 -9.04
N GLY A 247 -11.48 3.44 -9.20
CA GLY A 247 -11.92 2.05 -9.15
C GLY A 247 -11.76 1.28 -10.47
N ALA A 248 -11.55 2.00 -11.58
CA ALA A 248 -11.36 1.43 -12.91
C ALA A 248 -10.03 0.67 -13.03
N THR A 249 -8.95 1.23 -12.50
CA THR A 249 -7.64 0.58 -12.41
C THR A 249 -6.87 1.10 -11.20
N ASP A 250 -6.04 0.26 -10.60
CA ASP A 250 -5.12 0.71 -9.53
C ASP A 250 -3.85 1.34 -10.10
N TRP A 251 -3.58 1.20 -11.40
CA TRP A 251 -2.40 1.77 -12.07
C TRP A 251 -2.52 3.29 -12.15
N ARG A 252 -1.86 3.99 -11.22
CA ARG A 252 -1.87 5.47 -11.12
C ARG A 252 -0.91 6.20 -12.05
N PRO A 253 0.26 5.66 -12.45
CA PRO A 253 1.17 6.38 -13.36
C PRO A 253 0.62 6.71 -14.75
N SER A 254 -0.55 6.19 -15.14
CA SER A 254 -1.23 6.57 -16.38
C SER A 254 -2.33 7.62 -16.20
N ASP A 255 -2.60 8.05 -14.97
CA ASP A 255 -3.61 9.06 -14.72
C ASP A 255 -3.15 10.44 -15.26
N PRO A 256 -4.09 11.34 -15.62
CA PRO A 256 -3.78 12.75 -15.80
C PRO A 256 -3.17 13.36 -14.53
N TRP A 257 -2.53 14.51 -14.68
CA TRP A 257 -1.88 15.22 -13.58
C TRP A 257 -2.82 16.30 -13.02
N GLY A 258 -2.72 16.57 -11.71
CA GLY A 258 -3.52 17.58 -11.03
C GLY A 258 -4.99 17.19 -10.82
N VAL A 259 -5.31 15.90 -10.84
CA VAL A 259 -6.68 15.39 -10.73
C VAL A 259 -6.94 14.69 -9.39
N VAL A 260 -8.22 14.61 -9.05
CA VAL A 260 -8.72 13.84 -7.91
C VAL A 260 -8.99 12.40 -8.35
N ILE A 261 -8.32 11.44 -7.71
CA ILE A 261 -8.59 10.02 -7.85
C ILE A 261 -9.78 9.68 -6.95
N GLY A 262 -10.98 9.65 -7.53
CA GLY A 262 -12.22 9.33 -6.82
C GLY A 262 -12.31 7.84 -6.48
N LEU A 263 -12.44 7.55 -5.19
CA LEU A 263 -12.63 6.21 -4.66
C LEU A 263 -13.99 6.13 -3.98
N ARG A 264 -14.61 4.95 -3.99
CA ARG A 264 -15.89 4.71 -3.31
C ARG A 264 -15.63 4.19 -1.91
N LEU A 265 -16.40 4.64 -0.91
CA LEU A 265 -16.33 4.11 0.44
C LEU A 265 -16.75 2.64 0.41
N LEU A 266 -15.79 1.74 0.68
CA LEU A 266 -16.03 0.32 0.81
C LEU A 266 -16.04 -0.06 2.28
N ALA A 267 -17.09 -0.76 2.68
CA ALA A 267 -17.28 -1.22 4.05
C ALA A 267 -17.99 -2.58 4.04
N ARG A 268 -17.55 -3.49 4.90
CA ARG A 268 -18.15 -4.84 5.04
C ARG A 268 -19.49 -4.78 5.77
N THR A 269 -19.60 -3.93 6.78
CA THR A 269 -20.81 -3.73 7.59
C THR A 269 -21.27 -2.28 7.53
N TYR A 270 -22.55 -2.03 7.77
CA TYR A 270 -23.09 -0.68 7.90
C TYR A 270 -22.43 0.09 9.05
N GLU A 271 -22.17 -0.57 10.18
CA GLU A 271 -21.42 0.03 11.29
C GLU A 271 -20.04 0.56 10.85
N SER A 272 -19.26 -0.25 10.11
CA SER A 272 -17.95 0.19 9.60
C SER A 272 -18.06 1.29 8.52
N ARG A 273 -19.19 1.33 7.79
CA ARG A 273 -19.51 2.41 6.84
C ARG A 273 -19.74 3.71 7.59
N GLU A 274 -20.62 3.70 8.59
CA GLU A 274 -20.94 4.86 9.41
C GLU A 274 -19.73 5.35 10.20
N ALA A 275 -18.87 4.46 10.70
CA ALA A 275 -17.59 4.84 11.28
C ALA A 275 -16.68 5.58 10.27
N GLY A 276 -16.63 5.11 9.01
CA GLY A 276 -15.90 5.78 7.94
C GLY A 276 -16.47 7.17 7.60
N ILE A 277 -17.79 7.34 7.64
CA ILE A 277 -18.47 8.62 7.37
C ILE A 277 -18.29 9.58 8.54
N SER A 278 -18.65 9.16 9.75
CA SER A 278 -18.59 9.99 10.97
C SER A 278 -17.18 10.44 11.32
N SER A 279 -16.15 9.66 10.98
CA SER A 279 -14.75 10.09 11.14
C SER A 279 -14.33 11.19 10.17
N GLY A 280 -15.10 11.47 9.12
CA GLY A 280 -14.73 12.38 8.04
C GLY A 280 -13.80 11.77 6.98
N PHE A 281 -13.50 10.46 7.08
CA PHE A 281 -12.64 9.78 6.11
C PHE A 281 -13.23 9.78 4.69
N ALA A 282 -14.55 9.67 4.57
CA ALA A 282 -15.27 9.72 3.30
C ALA A 282 -16.03 11.04 3.14
N GLN A 283 -16.00 11.60 1.93
CA GLN A 283 -16.65 12.84 1.55
C GLN A 283 -18.04 12.58 0.99
N LYS A 284 -19.03 13.35 1.45
CA LYS A 284 -20.40 13.27 0.95
C LYS A 284 -20.44 13.77 -0.49
N ILE A 285 -21.10 13.02 -1.36
CA ILE A 285 -21.39 13.47 -2.73
C ILE A 285 -22.52 14.50 -2.68
N ASP A 286 -22.28 15.68 -3.26
CA ASP A 286 -23.34 16.67 -3.51
C ASP A 286 -24.04 16.33 -4.83
N THR A 287 -25.25 15.76 -4.73
CA THR A 287 -26.05 15.32 -5.88
C THR A 287 -26.60 16.47 -6.72
N ARG A 288 -26.45 17.72 -6.28
CA ARG A 288 -26.79 18.91 -7.08
C ARG A 288 -25.70 19.24 -8.10
N LEU A 289 -24.50 18.69 -7.92
CA LEU A 289 -23.38 18.84 -8.85
C LEU A 289 -23.34 17.68 -9.86
N PRO A 290 -22.70 17.86 -11.02
CA PRO A 290 -22.54 16.78 -11.99
C PRO A 290 -21.84 15.57 -11.37
N ILE A 291 -22.32 14.38 -11.71
CA ILE A 291 -21.72 13.09 -11.35
C ILE A 291 -20.96 12.51 -12.55
N LEU A 292 -19.91 11.74 -12.28
CA LEU A 292 -19.27 10.93 -13.30
C LEU A 292 -20.24 9.86 -13.80
N SER A 293 -20.39 9.81 -15.13
CA SER A 293 -21.12 8.77 -15.85
C SER A 293 -20.42 7.42 -15.76
#